data_AF-A0A938K0J5-F1
#
_entry.id   AF-A0A938K0J5-F1
#
_cell.length_a   1.000
_cell.length_b   1.000
_cell.length_c   1.000
_cell.angle_alpha   90.00
_cell.angle_beta   90.00
_cell.angle_gamma   90.00
#
_symmetry.space_group_name_H-M   'P 1'
#
loop_
_entity.id
_entity.type
_entity.pdbx_description
1 polymer ?
#
loop_
_entity_poly.entity_id
_entity_poly.type
_entity_poly.pdbx_seq_one_letter_code
_entity_poly.pdbx_strand_id
1 'polypeptide(L)'
;MPYVELHARSAFSFLEGASLPEEYAAACADQEMPALALLDRDGVYGAPRFHLAAKKAGIRAHIGAEVTCTDGHRYPLLASTRAGYQNLCRLITRMKMRARKGEGAVTRSELAEHSGGLICLAPALDPELLEIFGKRNIYAEIQRHFDREEEVRNQARIETARGLGVPLVATNGVRHAFPAQREILDVLTCVRHKVTLA
;
A
#
# COMPACT_ATOMS: atom_id res chain seq x y z
N MET A 1 8.19 -18.78 -10.77
CA MET A 1 8.81 -17.95 -9.72
C MET A 1 7.76 -17.72 -8.64
N PRO A 2 8.09 -17.83 -7.35
CA PRO A 2 7.12 -17.51 -6.30
C PRO A 2 6.85 -16.00 -6.28
N TYR A 3 5.57 -15.63 -6.31
CA TYR A 3 5.09 -14.25 -6.21
C TYR A 3 4.77 -13.91 -4.75
N VAL A 4 4.96 -12.64 -4.37
CA VAL A 4 4.59 -12.08 -3.06
C VAL A 4 3.86 -10.77 -3.31
N GLU A 5 2.64 -10.64 -2.80
CA GLU A 5 1.90 -9.38 -2.88
C GLU A 5 2.46 -8.41 -1.85
N LEU A 6 2.96 -7.26 -2.32
CA LEU A 6 3.55 -6.22 -1.48
C LEU A 6 2.62 -5.00 -1.28
N HIS A 7 1.44 -5.01 -1.89
CA HIS A 7 0.45 -3.95 -1.73
C HIS A 7 -0.97 -4.53 -1.67
N ALA A 8 -1.43 -4.88 -0.46
CA ALA A 8 -2.82 -5.24 -0.20
C ALA A 8 -3.48 -4.28 0.81
N ARG A 9 -4.79 -4.05 0.66
CA ARG A 9 -5.62 -3.25 1.58
C ARG A 9 -6.70 -4.12 2.21
N SER A 10 -6.87 -4.04 3.52
CA SER A 10 -7.96 -4.74 4.21
C SER A 10 -9.21 -3.88 4.33
N ALA A 11 -10.29 -4.47 4.85
CA ALA A 11 -11.53 -3.79 5.20
C ALA A 11 -11.35 -2.66 6.24
N PHE A 12 -10.19 -2.58 6.90
CA PHE A 12 -9.85 -1.43 7.73
C PHE A 12 -9.50 -0.17 6.92
N SER A 13 -9.19 -0.32 5.63
CA SER A 13 -9.22 0.78 4.66
C SER A 13 -10.68 1.04 4.29
N PHE A 14 -11.35 1.86 5.11
CA PHE A 14 -12.80 1.99 5.10
C PHE A 14 -13.37 2.30 3.72
N LEU A 15 -14.26 1.43 3.23
CA LEU A 15 -14.87 1.48 1.89
C LEU A 15 -13.87 1.41 0.71
N GLU A 16 -12.62 1.03 0.96
CA GLU A 16 -11.57 0.84 -0.06
C GLU A 16 -11.00 -0.58 -0.08
N GLY A 17 -11.32 -1.42 0.90
CA GLY A 17 -11.03 -2.85 0.94
C GLY A 17 -12.23 -3.65 1.43
N ALA A 18 -12.38 -4.87 0.95
CA ALA A 18 -13.53 -5.74 1.25
C ALA A 18 -13.20 -6.87 2.24
N SER A 19 -11.95 -7.31 2.29
CA SER A 19 -11.58 -8.50 3.06
C SER A 19 -10.87 -8.17 4.37
N LEU A 20 -11.12 -8.99 5.38
CA LEU A 20 -10.45 -8.93 6.67
C LEU A 20 -8.99 -9.40 6.56
N PRO A 21 -8.11 -8.93 7.46
CA PRO A 21 -6.72 -9.39 7.51
C PRO A 21 -6.55 -10.92 7.59
N GLU A 22 -7.44 -11.61 8.29
CA GLU A 22 -7.41 -13.06 8.43
C GLU A 22 -7.65 -13.78 7.10
N GLU A 23 -8.53 -13.24 6.25
CA GLU A 23 -8.83 -13.79 4.93
C GLU A 23 -7.63 -13.67 4.00
N TYR A 24 -6.89 -12.56 4.08
CA TYR A 24 -5.62 -12.41 3.36
C TYR A 24 -4.57 -13.43 3.79
N ALA A 25 -4.46 -13.70 5.10
CA ALA A 25 -3.51 -14.69 5.60
C ALA A 25 -3.88 -16.11 5.13
N ALA A 26 -5.17 -16.45 5.15
CA ALA A 26 -5.67 -17.74 4.63
C ALA A 26 -5.42 -17.86 3.12
N ALA A 27 -5.84 -16.88 2.32
CA ALA A 27 -5.68 -16.89 0.87
C ALA A 27 -4.20 -16.94 0.43
N CYS A 28 -3.31 -16.30 1.20
CA CYS A 28 -1.86 -16.34 0.96
C CYS A 28 -1.30 -17.75 1.22
N ALA A 29 -1.71 -18.41 2.30
CA ALA A 29 -1.30 -19.78 2.61
C ALA A 29 -1.86 -20.79 1.58
N ASP A 30 -3.12 -20.65 1.19
CA ASP A 30 -3.77 -21.52 0.19
C ASP A 30 -3.10 -21.43 -1.19
N GLN A 31 -2.51 -20.28 -1.52
CA GLN A 31 -1.76 -20.04 -2.76
C GLN A 31 -0.26 -20.36 -2.63
N GLU A 32 0.16 -20.93 -1.49
CA GLU A 32 1.56 -21.27 -1.19
C GLU A 32 2.51 -20.05 -1.29
N MET A 33 1.98 -18.84 -1.08
CA MET A 33 2.77 -17.62 -1.09
C MET A 33 3.54 -17.51 0.24
N PRO A 34 4.87 -17.30 0.21
CA PRO A 34 5.67 -17.30 1.44
C PRO A 34 5.46 -16.05 2.31
N ALA A 35 4.89 -14.99 1.74
CA ALA A 35 4.70 -13.71 2.40
C ALA A 35 3.58 -12.88 1.75
N LEU A 36 3.05 -11.92 2.50
CA LEU A 36 2.14 -10.88 1.99
C LEU A 36 2.32 -9.59 2.81
N ALA A 37 2.15 -8.43 2.15
CA ALA A 37 2.14 -7.14 2.82
C ALA A 37 0.75 -6.55 2.95
N LEU A 38 0.45 -6.02 4.13
CA LEU A 38 -0.77 -5.26 4.38
C LEU A 38 -0.45 -3.77 4.57
N LEU A 39 -1.02 -2.95 3.69
CA LEU A 39 -0.83 -1.51 3.56
C LEU A 39 -2.17 -0.78 3.65
N ASP A 40 -2.80 -0.82 4.82
CA ASP A 40 -4.07 -0.10 5.00
C ASP A 40 -3.92 1.40 4.77
N ARG A 41 -4.98 2.04 4.28
CA ARG A 41 -4.98 3.47 4.00
C ARG A 41 -4.86 4.29 5.28
N ASP A 42 -3.88 5.19 5.29
CA ASP A 42 -3.67 6.22 6.30
C ASP A 42 -3.65 5.65 7.74
N GLY A 43 -3.22 4.40 7.90
CA GLY A 43 -3.30 3.69 9.17
C GLY A 43 -2.69 2.30 9.13
N VAL A 44 -2.39 1.79 10.32
CA VAL A 44 -1.91 0.41 10.55
C VAL A 44 -2.95 -0.41 11.31
N TYR A 45 -4.23 -0.18 11.01
CA TYR A 45 -5.34 -0.68 11.82
C TYR A 45 -5.47 -2.22 11.75
N GLY A 46 -5.34 -2.80 10.55
CA GLY A 46 -5.39 -4.23 10.33
C GLY A 46 -4.09 -4.95 10.68
N ALA A 47 -3.00 -4.22 10.91
CA ALA A 47 -1.66 -4.80 11.08
C ALA A 47 -1.54 -5.81 12.24
N PRO A 48 -2.06 -5.56 13.46
CA PRO A 48 -1.97 -6.54 14.55
C PRO A 48 -2.75 -7.83 14.23
N ARG A 49 -3.95 -7.70 13.66
CA ARG A 49 -4.79 -8.85 13.25
C ARG A 49 -4.11 -9.65 12.15
N PHE A 50 -3.58 -8.97 11.14
CA PHE A 50 -2.83 -9.59 10.05
C PHE A 50 -1.61 -10.35 10.57
N HIS A 51 -0.80 -9.72 11.43
CA HIS A 51 0.41 -10.34 11.95
C HIS A 51 0.12 -11.63 12.73
N LEU A 52 -0.91 -11.63 13.57
CA LEU A 52 -1.33 -12.81 14.32
C LEU A 52 -1.84 -13.93 13.40
N ALA A 53 -2.68 -13.58 12.41
CA ALA A 53 -3.21 -14.54 11.45
C ALA A 53 -2.11 -15.14 10.57
N ALA A 54 -1.22 -14.32 10.04
CA ALA A 54 -0.07 -14.72 9.24
C ALA A 54 0.85 -15.68 10.01
N LYS A 55 1.16 -15.36 11.27
CA LYS A 55 1.95 -16.23 12.15
C LYS A 55 1.30 -17.59 12.35
N LYS A 56 -0.02 -17.64 12.53
CA LYS A 56 -0.77 -18.91 12.66
C LYS A 56 -0.77 -19.70 11.35
N ALA A 57 -0.82 -19.03 10.21
CA ALA A 57 -0.80 -19.62 8.88
C ALA A 57 0.61 -19.98 8.36
N GLY A 58 1.67 -19.63 9.10
CA GLY A 58 3.06 -19.92 8.69
C GLY A 58 3.62 -19.02 7.59
N ILE A 59 2.96 -17.91 7.28
CA ILE A 59 3.42 -16.94 6.26
C ILE A 59 4.12 -15.74 6.89
N ARG A 60 5.04 -15.12 6.15
CA ARG A 60 5.70 -13.88 6.60
C ARG A 60 4.79 -12.66 6.36
N ALA A 61 4.39 -11.98 7.42
CA ALA A 61 3.70 -10.70 7.34
C ALA A 61 4.67 -9.54 7.12
N HIS A 62 4.46 -8.77 6.05
CA HIS A 62 5.05 -7.45 5.88
C HIS A 62 4.03 -6.37 6.27
N ILE A 63 4.46 -5.42 7.10
CA ILE A 63 3.57 -4.40 7.67
C ILE A 63 3.92 -3.03 7.11
N GLY A 64 2.90 -2.25 6.77
CA GLY A 64 3.06 -0.88 6.34
C GLY A 64 1.73 -0.14 6.28
N ALA A 65 1.68 0.94 5.51
CA ALA A 65 0.47 1.69 5.23
C ALA A 65 0.56 2.38 3.86
N GLU A 66 -0.58 2.61 3.23
CA GLU A 66 -0.69 3.51 2.09
C GLU A 66 -0.99 4.93 2.62
N VAL A 67 0.00 5.83 2.54
CA VAL A 67 -0.05 7.16 3.14
C VAL A 67 -0.39 8.22 2.11
N THR A 68 -1.49 8.95 2.32
CA THR A 68 -1.92 10.07 1.47
C THR A 68 -0.98 11.26 1.63
N CYS A 69 -0.48 11.81 0.53
CA CYS A 69 0.38 12.99 0.49
C CYS A 69 -0.31 14.19 -0.15
N THR A 70 0.14 15.40 0.19
CA THR A 70 -0.40 16.66 -0.33
C THR A 70 -0.18 16.89 -1.82
N ASP A 71 0.71 16.12 -2.46
CA ASP A 71 0.95 16.16 -3.91
C ASP A 71 -0.08 15.35 -4.73
N GLY A 72 -1.09 14.81 -4.07
CA GLY A 72 -2.16 14.04 -4.72
C GLY A 72 -1.84 12.56 -4.90
N HIS A 73 -0.65 12.11 -4.50
CA HIS A 73 -0.30 10.69 -4.52
C HIS A 73 -0.57 10.03 -3.16
N ARG A 74 -0.73 8.72 -3.20
CA ARG A 74 -0.67 7.87 -2.02
C ARG A 74 0.56 7.00 -2.11
N TYR A 75 1.39 7.02 -1.08
CA TYR A 75 2.64 6.27 -1.05
C TYR A 75 2.46 4.99 -0.24
N PRO A 76 2.52 3.80 -0.86
CA PRO A 76 2.62 2.53 -0.16
C PRO A 76 4.00 2.41 0.50
N LEU A 77 4.01 2.43 1.83
CA LEU A 77 5.23 2.42 2.66
C LEU A 77 5.30 1.16 3.49
N LEU A 78 6.33 0.33 3.27
CA LEU A 78 6.63 -0.86 4.07
C LEU A 78 7.62 -0.53 5.18
N ALA A 79 7.36 -1.01 6.40
CA ALA A 79 8.34 -0.92 7.48
C ALA A 79 9.37 -2.04 7.34
N SER A 80 10.62 -1.69 7.00
CA SER A 80 11.72 -2.67 6.89
C SER A 80 12.43 -2.91 8.22
N THR A 81 12.24 -2.02 9.19
CA THR A 81 12.83 -2.09 10.53
C THR A 81 11.83 -1.69 11.61
N ARG A 82 12.16 -2.01 12.88
CA ARG A 82 11.38 -1.53 14.04
C ARG A 82 11.32 0.00 14.09
N ALA A 83 12.43 0.68 13.78
CA ALA A 83 12.48 2.14 13.71
C ALA A 83 11.58 2.67 12.58
N GLY A 84 11.57 2.00 11.43
CA GLY A 84 10.65 2.30 10.33
C GLY A 84 9.18 2.23 10.76
N TYR A 85 8.77 1.16 11.43
CA TYR A 85 7.40 1.05 11.95
C TYR A 85 7.05 2.20 12.91
N GLN A 86 7.97 2.57 13.81
CA GLN A 86 7.78 3.71 14.71
C GLN A 86 7.65 5.04 13.95
N ASN A 87 8.47 5.25 12.92
CA ASN A 87 8.40 6.44 12.08
C ASN A 87 7.09 6.51 11.29
N LEU A 88 6.64 5.39 10.72
CA LEU A 88 5.34 5.29 10.06
C LEU A 88 4.19 5.65 11.01
N CYS A 89 4.19 5.10 12.24
CA CYS A 89 3.18 5.43 13.24
C CYS A 89 3.20 6.91 13.62
N ARG A 90 4.38 7.51 13.79
CA ARG A 90 4.53 8.95 14.10
C ARG A 90 4.00 9.81 12.95
N LEU A 91 4.39 9.50 11.72
CA LEU A 91 3.94 10.19 10.51
C LEU A 91 2.40 10.20 10.41
N ILE A 92 1.77 9.03 10.52
CA ILE A 92 0.31 8.87 10.46
C ILE A 92 -0.37 9.60 11.62
N THR A 93 0.18 9.51 12.84
CA THR A 93 -0.37 10.20 14.02
C THR A 93 -0.33 11.71 13.83
N ARG A 94 0.80 12.25 13.36
CA ARG A 94 1.01 13.68 13.16
C ARG A 94 0.08 14.25 12.07
N MET A 95 -0.22 13.47 11.03
CA MET A 95 -1.23 13.81 10.02
C MET A 95 -2.64 13.86 10.63
N LYS A 96 -3.04 12.81 11.37
CA LYS A 96 -4.38 12.70 11.96
C LYS A 96 -4.68 13.73 13.04
N MET A 97 -3.67 14.19 13.77
CA MET A 97 -3.85 15.24 14.79
C MET A 97 -4.19 16.61 14.19
N ARG A 98 -3.87 16.85 12.91
CA ARG A 98 -4.07 18.14 12.24
C ARG A 98 -5.31 18.20 11.35
N ALA A 99 -5.77 17.05 10.86
CA ALA A 99 -6.84 16.99 9.88
C ALA A 99 -8.14 16.43 10.45
N ARG A 100 -9.26 16.77 9.82
CA ARG A 100 -10.53 16.07 10.04
C ARG A 100 -10.43 14.64 9.51
N LYS A 101 -11.28 13.76 10.05
CA LYS A 101 -11.31 12.35 9.65
C LYS A 101 -11.56 12.22 8.14
N GLY A 102 -10.62 11.59 7.43
CA GLY A 102 -10.70 11.34 5.99
C GLY A 102 -10.01 12.36 5.09
N GLU A 103 -9.61 13.52 5.65
CA GLU A 103 -9.01 14.66 4.92
C GLU A 103 -7.50 14.81 5.21
N GLY A 104 -6.92 13.94 6.03
CA GLY A 104 -5.49 13.99 6.36
C GLY A 104 -4.60 13.66 5.16
N ALA A 105 -3.60 14.50 4.95
CA ALA A 105 -2.50 14.25 4.04
C ALA A 105 -1.18 14.65 4.71
N VAL A 106 -0.13 13.87 4.51
CA VAL A 106 1.23 14.22 4.94
C VAL A 106 1.86 15.18 3.92
N THR A 107 2.71 16.07 4.40
CA THR A 107 3.55 16.85 3.48
C THR A 107 4.79 16.05 3.07
N ARG A 108 5.42 16.42 1.95
CA ARG A 108 6.71 15.84 1.55
C ARG A 108 7.81 16.01 2.58
N SER A 109 7.83 17.15 3.29
CA SER A 109 8.78 17.39 4.37
C SER A 109 8.59 16.44 5.54
N GLU A 110 7.34 16.10 5.89
CA GLU A 110 7.05 15.11 6.94
C GLU A 110 7.41 13.70 6.49
N LEU A 111 7.15 13.38 5.22
CA LEU A 111 7.58 12.13 4.62
C LEU A 111 9.10 11.99 4.69
N ALA A 112 9.84 13.06 4.38
CA ALA A 112 11.29 13.13 4.49
C ALA A 112 11.77 12.90 5.93
N GLU A 113 11.17 13.60 6.90
CA GLU A 113 11.51 13.52 8.33
C GLU A 113 11.32 12.11 8.91
N HIS A 114 10.33 11.37 8.41
CA HIS A 114 9.94 10.06 8.92
C HIS A 114 10.20 8.90 7.94
N SER A 115 11.05 9.10 6.93
CA SER A 115 11.38 8.09 5.91
C SER A 115 12.30 6.97 6.40
N GLY A 116 13.09 7.23 7.45
CA GLY A 116 14.11 6.30 7.94
C GLY A 116 13.53 4.93 8.29
N GLY A 117 14.06 3.87 7.66
CA GLY A 117 13.61 2.49 7.89
C GLY A 117 12.32 2.10 7.16
N LEU A 118 11.85 2.94 6.23
CA LEU A 118 10.73 2.64 5.34
C LEU A 118 11.23 2.29 3.92
N ILE A 119 10.46 1.45 3.23
CA ILE A 119 10.59 1.19 1.79
C ILE A 119 9.34 1.75 1.10
N CYS A 120 9.53 2.54 0.04
CA CYS A 120 8.45 3.14 -0.73
C CYS A 120 8.23 2.39 -2.05
N LEU A 121 7.00 1.95 -2.30
CA LEU A 121 6.56 1.42 -3.60
C LEU A 121 5.93 2.58 -4.38
N ALA A 122 6.75 3.39 -5.03
CA ALA A 122 6.35 4.70 -5.51
C ALA A 122 5.44 4.62 -6.75
N PRO A 123 4.21 5.17 -6.72
CA PRO A 123 3.35 5.27 -7.90
C PRO A 123 3.74 6.46 -8.80
N ALA A 124 4.63 7.34 -8.34
CA ALA A 124 5.25 8.40 -9.09
C ALA A 124 6.69 8.56 -8.60
N LEU A 125 7.62 8.83 -9.50
CA LEU A 125 9.04 8.96 -9.19
C LEU A 125 9.54 10.35 -9.56
N ASP A 126 10.38 10.90 -8.69
CA ASP A 126 11.11 12.13 -8.90
C ASP A 126 12.43 12.10 -8.09
N PRO A 127 13.39 13.00 -8.37
CA PRO A 127 14.66 13.05 -7.65
C PRO A 127 14.52 13.27 -6.15
N GLU A 128 13.53 14.04 -5.69
CA GLU A 128 13.32 14.34 -4.28
C GLU A 128 12.93 13.07 -3.50
N LEU A 129 12.01 12.25 -4.02
CA LEU A 129 11.67 10.96 -3.41
C LEU A 129 12.87 10.00 -3.34
N LEU A 130 13.75 10.06 -4.34
CA LEU A 130 14.98 9.28 -4.35
C LEU A 130 15.94 9.70 -3.24
N GLU A 131 16.02 10.99 -2.95
CA GLU A 131 16.79 11.53 -1.81
C GLU A 131 16.16 11.15 -0.47
N ILE A 132 14.83 11.24 -0.37
CA ILE A 132 14.07 10.92 0.85
C ILE A 132 14.29 9.46 1.28
N PHE A 133 14.04 8.50 0.38
CA PHE A 133 14.08 7.08 0.74
C PHE A 133 15.46 6.44 0.51
N GLY A 134 16.26 7.02 -0.38
CA GLY A 134 17.50 6.45 -0.88
C GLY A 134 17.27 5.35 -1.92
N LYS A 135 18.23 5.19 -2.83
CA LYS A 135 18.18 4.23 -3.97
C LYS A 135 17.86 2.78 -3.61
N ARG A 136 18.10 2.36 -2.37
CA ARG A 136 17.87 0.98 -1.91
C ARG A 136 16.47 0.73 -1.33
N ASN A 137 15.74 1.79 -1.01
CA ASN A 137 14.45 1.70 -0.34
C ASN A 137 13.32 2.35 -1.15
N ILE A 138 13.51 2.55 -2.45
CA ILE A 138 12.46 3.02 -3.34
C ILE A 138 12.40 2.13 -4.57
N TYR A 139 11.18 1.79 -4.97
CA TYR A 139 10.88 0.94 -6.11
C TYR A 139 9.77 1.62 -6.91
N ALA A 140 9.83 1.57 -8.24
CA ALA A 140 8.72 2.01 -9.08
C ALA A 140 7.65 0.92 -9.07
N GLU A 141 6.50 1.22 -8.47
CA GLU A 141 5.40 0.26 -8.41
C GLU A 141 4.71 0.16 -9.77
N ILE A 142 4.49 -1.06 -10.27
CA ILE A 142 3.78 -1.33 -11.51
C ILE A 142 2.62 -2.28 -11.21
N GLN A 143 1.40 -1.83 -11.53
CA GLN A 143 0.16 -2.62 -11.44
C GLN A 143 -0.45 -2.72 -12.84
N ARG A 144 -1.17 -3.81 -13.16
CA ARG A 144 -1.74 -4.01 -14.50
C ARG A 144 -3.14 -4.63 -14.46
N HIS A 145 -4.17 -3.82 -14.68
CA HIS A 145 -5.59 -4.18 -14.55
C HIS A 145 -6.38 -4.15 -15.87
N PHE A 146 -5.73 -4.43 -17.00
CA PHE A 146 -6.33 -4.32 -18.35
C PHE A 146 -6.92 -2.92 -18.65
N ASP A 147 -6.43 -1.89 -17.98
CA ASP A 147 -6.78 -0.49 -18.19
C ASP A 147 -5.75 0.17 -19.13
N ARG A 148 -6.23 0.80 -20.20
CA ARG A 148 -5.39 1.45 -21.21
C ARG A 148 -4.67 2.69 -20.66
N GLU A 149 -5.32 3.49 -19.83
CA GLU A 149 -4.69 4.65 -19.22
C GLU A 149 -3.63 4.22 -18.20
N GLU A 150 -3.88 3.11 -17.49
CA GLU A 150 -2.90 2.52 -16.58
C GLU A 150 -1.65 2.07 -17.33
N GLU A 151 -1.79 1.44 -18.51
CA GLU A 151 -0.65 1.08 -19.35
C GLU A 151 0.17 2.32 -19.76
N VAL A 152 -0.48 3.43 -20.15
CA VAL A 152 0.21 4.69 -20.47
C VAL A 152 0.99 5.22 -19.26
N ARG A 153 0.37 5.23 -18.06
CA ARG A 153 1.03 5.64 -16.81
C ARG A 153 2.19 4.72 -16.45
N ASN A 154 2.06 3.41 -16.68
CA ASN A 154 3.11 2.44 -16.42
C ASN A 154 4.31 2.66 -17.35
N GLN A 155 4.10 2.89 -18.65
CA GLN A 155 5.21 3.17 -19.57
C GLN A 155 5.99 4.43 -19.16
N ALA A 156 5.27 5.52 -18.84
CA ALA A 156 5.90 6.73 -18.33
C ALA A 156 6.68 6.48 -17.02
N ARG A 157 6.12 5.69 -16.11
CA ARG A 157 6.80 5.33 -14.85
C ARG A 157 8.05 4.47 -15.09
N ILE A 158 8.01 3.53 -16.02
CA ILE A 158 9.15 2.69 -16.41
C ILE A 158 10.27 3.53 -16.99
N GLU A 159 9.96 4.50 -17.86
CA GLU A 159 10.93 5.43 -18.43
C GLU A 159 11.60 6.27 -17.34
N THR A 160 10.81 6.88 -16.44
CA THR A 160 11.34 7.65 -15.32
C THR A 160 12.19 6.78 -14.38
N ALA A 161 11.75 5.56 -14.08
CA ALA A 161 12.50 4.61 -13.25
C ALA A 161 13.86 4.27 -13.87
N ARG A 162 13.91 4.03 -15.19
CA ARG A 162 15.17 3.83 -15.93
C ARG A 162 16.07 5.06 -15.85
N GLY A 163 15.53 6.26 -16.05
CA GLY A 163 16.28 7.51 -15.97
C GLY A 163 16.90 7.78 -14.59
N LEU A 164 16.20 7.40 -13.52
CA LEU A 164 16.65 7.57 -12.14
C LEU A 164 17.44 6.37 -11.58
N GLY A 165 17.49 5.26 -12.33
CA GLY A 165 18.11 4.01 -11.88
C GLY A 165 17.36 3.35 -10.72
N VAL A 166 16.04 3.48 -10.69
CA VAL A 166 15.16 2.90 -9.66
C VAL A 166 14.64 1.54 -10.16
N PRO A 167 14.72 0.47 -9.35
CA PRO A 167 14.17 -0.84 -9.74
C PRO A 167 12.65 -0.83 -9.81
N LEU A 168 12.09 -1.67 -10.67
CA LEU A 168 10.65 -1.89 -10.77
C LEU A 168 10.20 -2.96 -9.76
N VAL A 169 8.97 -2.85 -9.28
CA VAL A 169 8.29 -3.88 -8.49
C VAL A 169 6.88 -4.07 -8.99
N ALA A 170 6.48 -5.32 -9.20
CA ALA A 170 5.11 -5.66 -9.59
C ALA A 170 4.27 -5.88 -8.33
N THR A 171 3.08 -5.28 -8.31
CA THR A 171 2.04 -5.50 -7.30
C THR A 171 0.68 -5.59 -7.98
N ASN A 172 -0.35 -6.03 -7.26
CA ASN A 172 -1.71 -6.08 -7.79
C ASN A 172 -2.66 -5.12 -7.04
N GLY A 173 -2.17 -4.35 -6.06
CA GLY A 173 -2.98 -3.36 -5.34
C GLY A 173 -4.23 -3.96 -4.71
N VAL A 174 -4.11 -5.19 -4.19
CA VAL A 174 -5.25 -6.08 -3.88
C VAL A 174 -6.18 -5.43 -2.87
N ARG A 175 -7.48 -5.43 -3.18
CA ARG A 175 -8.55 -4.87 -2.31
C ARG A 175 -9.52 -5.92 -1.77
N HIS A 176 -9.37 -7.18 -2.20
CA HIS A 176 -10.11 -8.32 -1.69
C HIS A 176 -9.27 -9.60 -1.80
N ALA A 177 -9.38 -10.50 -0.82
CA ALA A 177 -8.63 -11.75 -0.75
C ALA A 177 -9.11 -12.77 -1.79
N PHE A 178 -10.43 -12.85 -2.04
CA PHE A 178 -11.03 -13.82 -2.95
C PHE A 178 -11.76 -13.14 -4.12
N PRO A 179 -11.77 -13.73 -5.34
CA PRO A 179 -12.46 -13.15 -6.50
C PRO A 179 -13.96 -12.89 -6.28
N ALA A 180 -14.65 -13.76 -5.53
CA ALA A 180 -16.07 -13.62 -5.22
C ALA A 180 -16.39 -12.35 -4.40
N GLN A 181 -15.41 -11.78 -3.70
CA GLN A 181 -15.58 -10.56 -2.90
C GLN A 181 -15.50 -9.28 -3.74
N ARG A 182 -15.31 -9.39 -5.06
CA ARG A 182 -15.42 -8.26 -5.97
C ARG A 182 -16.78 -7.57 -5.86
N GLU A 183 -17.88 -8.31 -5.81
CA GLU A 183 -19.23 -7.73 -5.70
C GLU A 183 -19.39 -6.91 -4.41
N ILE A 184 -18.80 -7.39 -3.31
CA ILE A 184 -18.77 -6.66 -2.03
C ILE A 184 -17.98 -5.35 -2.20
N LEU A 185 -16.81 -5.41 -2.84
CA LEU A 185 -16.00 -4.22 -3.10
C LEU A 185 -16.73 -3.21 -3.99
N ASP A 186 -17.46 -3.67 -5.00
CA ASP A 186 -18.26 -2.82 -5.90
C ASP A 186 -19.35 -2.10 -5.10
N VAL A 187 -20.08 -2.81 -4.23
CA VAL A 187 -21.08 -2.19 -3.34
C VAL A 187 -20.46 -1.19 -2.37
N LEU A 188 -19.32 -1.52 -1.73
CA LEU A 188 -18.61 -0.59 -0.84
C LEU A 188 -18.15 0.67 -1.60
N THR A 189 -17.73 0.51 -2.85
CA THR A 189 -17.36 1.60 -3.75
C THR A 189 -18.58 2.48 -4.06
N CYS A 190 -19.73 1.89 -4.40
CA CYS A 190 -20.99 2.60 -4.58
C CYS A 190 -21.39 3.41 -3.34
N VAL A 191 -21.29 2.82 -2.13
CA VAL A 191 -21.55 3.52 -0.86
C VAL A 191 -20.59 4.69 -0.67
N ARG A 192 -19.30 4.51 -0.95
CA ARG A 192 -18.29 5.58 -0.86
C ARG A 192 -18.60 6.75 -1.79
N HIS A 193 -19.00 6.46 -3.02
CA HIS A 193 -19.28 7.46 -4.05
C HIS A 193 -20.73 7.97 -4.03
N LYS A 194 -21.59 7.40 -3.16
CA LYS A 194 -23.01 7.72 -3.05
C LYS A 194 -23.77 7.53 -4.37
N VAL A 195 -23.48 6.42 -5.05
CA VAL A 195 -24.11 6.01 -6.31
C VAL A 195 -24.73 4.62 -6.16
N THR A 196 -25.62 4.24 -7.07
CA THR A 196 -26.17 2.88 -7.13
C THR A 196 -25.24 1.94 -7.91
N LEU A 197 -25.40 0.63 -7.71
CA LEU A 197 -24.78 -0.37 -8.56
C LEU A 197 -25.44 -0.30 -9.95
N ALA A 198 -24.63 -0.27 -11.02
CA ALA A 198 -25.09 -0.23 -12.40
C ALA A 198 -25.31 -1.63 -12.97
#